data_AF-A0A2G6CZW9-F1
#
_entry.id   AF-A0A2G6CZW9-F1
#
_cell.length_a   1.000
_cell.length_b   1.000
_cell.length_c   1.000
_cell.angle_alpha   90.00
_cell.angle_beta   90.00
_cell.angle_gamma   90.00
#
_symmetry.space_group_name_H-M   'P 1'
#
loop_
_entity.id
_entity.type
_entity.pdbx_description
1 polymer ?
#
loop_
_entity_poly.entity_id
_entity_poly.type
_entity_poly.pdbx_seq_one_letter_code
_entity_poly.pdbx_strand_id
1 'polypeptide(L)'
;MKMAASYDEWEALARQHDLQSGAEKWKGEMQSDLYDYREIAARLGTLRSYLAEGHERELLYSLNEGVHGNMGGMGSPIMYAQTKLGTKNVIDEYVSAIADSMQVIASCPDTIISHTEKLDFFRRASHCYGRSTLLLSGGVGLIFFHHGVVQELIDHDLLPHVISGSSAGAIVSAQLGTMTDSELKSGYFIKKRYTEVFRTRFLNLFLGRLSRQEIYEAKERLLDEIVPRDITFQEAFELTGRYINISISPAEKHQNSRLMNAITSPNVYIRSAVSASFSVPGVVPSERLYAKGFDGNTRPYLENRRWVDGSVSGDLPIKRLSRLYGVNHSIVSQINPFVVPFIDDIKSRNRKGFRKTMTAAGLNMFNEGLIVAEKVLDKGGDMGNILSAQLAFLIRMIEQSYLGDVNIILDNRDFKWRNVFFEFKKGEIEALIHAGRRSTWPKLAMIKNAEIISSKLDRILEELNAATMEREQRSVHHIYN
;
A
#
# COMPACT_ATOMS: atom_id res chain seq x y z
N MET A 1 -15.11 -10.71 -18.53
CA MET A 1 -14.62 -10.02 -17.32
C MET A 1 -13.94 -10.97 -16.33
N LYS A 2 -14.64 -11.90 -15.64
CA LYS A 2 -13.98 -12.78 -14.63
C LYS A 2 -12.89 -13.69 -15.19
N MET A 3 -12.99 -14.06 -16.47
CA MET A 3 -12.02 -14.91 -17.17
C MET A 3 -11.06 -14.12 -18.07
N ALA A 4 -11.10 -12.78 -18.04
CA ALA A 4 -10.27 -11.95 -18.91
C ALA A 4 -8.79 -12.16 -18.62
N ALA A 5 -7.98 -12.33 -19.67
CA ALA A 5 -6.55 -12.62 -19.57
C ALA A 5 -5.71 -11.35 -19.34
N SER A 6 -6.17 -10.20 -19.84
CA SER A 6 -5.50 -8.91 -19.73
C SER A 6 -6.44 -7.80 -19.26
N TYR A 7 -5.85 -6.66 -18.86
CA TYR A 7 -6.60 -5.44 -18.57
C TYR A 7 -7.39 -4.97 -19.80
N ASP A 8 -6.80 -4.94 -20.99
CA ASP A 8 -7.49 -4.48 -22.21
C ASP A 8 -8.74 -5.31 -22.53
N GLU A 9 -8.66 -6.64 -22.37
CA GLU A 9 -9.82 -7.53 -22.55
C GLU A 9 -10.86 -7.28 -21.46
N TRP A 10 -10.41 -7.12 -20.21
CA TRP A 10 -11.31 -6.79 -19.10
C TRP A 10 -12.00 -5.44 -19.32
N GLU A 11 -11.28 -4.42 -19.78
CA GLU A 11 -11.77 -3.08 -20.03
C GLU A 11 -12.81 -3.08 -21.15
N ALA A 12 -12.54 -3.77 -22.26
CA ALA A 12 -13.50 -3.91 -23.36
C ALA A 12 -14.81 -4.56 -22.89
N LEU A 13 -14.72 -5.62 -22.08
CA LEU A 13 -15.88 -6.31 -21.52
C LEU A 13 -16.60 -5.47 -20.45
N ALA A 14 -15.86 -4.70 -19.65
CA ALA A 14 -16.42 -3.79 -18.66
C ALA A 14 -17.19 -2.64 -19.34
N ARG A 15 -16.63 -2.07 -20.40
CA ARG A 15 -17.26 -1.03 -21.22
C ARG A 15 -18.54 -1.54 -21.90
N GLN A 16 -18.49 -2.74 -22.50
CA GLN A 16 -19.67 -3.36 -23.09
C GLN A 16 -20.76 -3.61 -22.04
N HIS A 17 -20.39 -4.08 -20.86
CA HIS A 17 -21.33 -4.26 -19.75
C HIS A 17 -21.97 -2.93 -19.34
N ASP A 18 -21.18 -1.86 -19.16
CA ASP A 18 -21.69 -0.55 -18.73
C ASP A 18 -22.64 0.06 -19.76
N LEU A 19 -22.39 -0.15 -21.06
CA LEU A 19 -23.31 0.22 -22.14
C LEU A 19 -24.64 -0.54 -22.03
N GLN A 20 -24.59 -1.87 -21.85
CA GLN A 20 -25.78 -2.71 -21.78
C GLN A 20 -26.61 -2.50 -20.51
N SER A 21 -25.96 -2.21 -19.38
CA SER A 21 -26.65 -1.98 -18.10
C SER A 21 -27.17 -0.55 -17.94
N GLY A 22 -26.91 0.34 -18.89
CA GLY A 22 -27.20 1.78 -18.79
C GLY A 22 -26.28 2.55 -17.84
N ALA A 23 -25.23 1.91 -17.32
CA ALA A 23 -24.27 2.57 -16.44
C ALA A 23 -23.44 3.62 -17.19
N GLU A 24 -23.21 3.44 -18.49
CA GLU A 24 -22.56 4.45 -19.33
C GLU A 24 -23.37 5.75 -19.42
N LYS A 25 -24.70 5.63 -19.54
CA LYS A 25 -25.60 6.79 -19.48
C LYS A 25 -25.50 7.48 -18.13
N TRP A 26 -25.46 6.70 -17.05
CA TRP A 26 -25.24 7.23 -15.70
C TRP A 26 -23.91 7.99 -15.59
N LYS A 27 -22.82 7.57 -16.25
CA LYS A 27 -21.55 8.32 -16.23
C LYS A 27 -21.66 9.69 -16.89
N GLY A 28 -22.39 9.77 -18.00
CA GLY A 28 -22.60 11.00 -18.75
C GLY A 28 -23.54 11.99 -18.06
N GLU A 29 -24.50 11.50 -17.26
CA GLU A 29 -25.38 12.36 -16.48
C GLU A 29 -24.64 12.91 -15.24
N MET A 30 -24.47 14.23 -15.13
CA MET A 30 -23.81 14.83 -13.96
C MET A 30 -24.62 14.59 -12.68
N GLN A 31 -25.95 14.68 -12.75
CA GLN A 31 -26.83 14.59 -11.59
C GLN A 31 -26.74 13.21 -10.90
N SER A 32 -26.59 13.22 -9.58
CA SER A 32 -26.70 12.05 -8.71
C SER A 32 -26.84 12.48 -7.26
N ASP A 33 -27.56 11.71 -6.45
CA ASP A 33 -27.67 11.92 -5.00
C ASP A 33 -26.47 11.39 -4.21
N LEU A 34 -25.51 10.76 -4.89
CA LEU A 34 -24.35 10.12 -4.28
C LEU A 34 -23.16 11.07 -4.03
N TYR A 35 -23.21 12.28 -4.62
CA TYR A 35 -22.18 13.31 -4.51
C TYR A 35 -22.78 14.69 -4.84
N ASP A 36 -22.13 15.77 -4.44
CA ASP A 36 -22.55 17.14 -4.74
C ASP A 36 -22.14 17.54 -6.17
N TYR A 37 -22.94 17.11 -7.13
CA TYR A 37 -22.68 17.39 -8.54
C TYR A 37 -22.74 18.88 -8.88
N ARG A 38 -23.49 19.69 -8.12
CA ARG A 38 -23.65 21.13 -8.39
C ARG A 38 -22.36 21.87 -8.05
N GLU A 39 -21.79 21.58 -6.88
CA GLU A 39 -20.52 22.15 -6.46
C GLU A 39 -19.38 21.74 -7.41
N ILE A 40 -19.31 20.45 -7.76
CA ILE A 40 -18.25 19.94 -8.66
C ILE A 40 -18.38 20.57 -10.06
N ALA A 41 -19.59 20.63 -10.62
CA ALA A 41 -19.79 21.24 -11.94
C ALA A 41 -19.51 22.74 -11.96
N ALA A 42 -19.90 23.47 -10.91
CA ALA A 42 -19.62 24.90 -10.77
C ALA A 42 -18.11 25.17 -10.74
N ARG A 43 -17.37 24.46 -9.86
CA ARG A 43 -15.91 24.59 -9.76
C ARG A 43 -15.20 24.21 -11.06
N LEU A 44 -15.62 23.12 -11.71
CA LEU A 44 -15.08 22.73 -13.01
C LEU A 44 -15.29 23.83 -14.07
N GLY A 45 -16.48 24.44 -14.10
CA GLY A 45 -16.77 25.57 -14.99
C GLY A 45 -15.84 26.75 -14.76
N THR A 46 -15.65 27.14 -13.49
CA THR A 46 -14.73 28.22 -13.09
C THR A 46 -13.28 27.93 -13.50
N LEU A 47 -12.75 26.74 -13.18
CA LEU A 47 -11.38 26.36 -13.56
C LEU A 47 -11.20 26.38 -15.08
N ARG A 48 -12.18 25.87 -15.84
CA ARG A 48 -12.12 25.87 -17.31
C ARG A 48 -12.12 27.27 -17.90
N SER A 49 -12.94 28.18 -17.39
CA SER A 49 -12.96 29.59 -17.84
C SER A 49 -11.60 30.25 -17.58
N TYR A 50 -11.05 30.13 -16.37
CA TYR A 50 -9.75 30.73 -16.08
C TYR A 50 -8.60 30.10 -16.88
N LEU A 51 -8.63 28.79 -17.13
CA LEU A 51 -7.66 28.12 -18.00
C LEU A 51 -7.76 28.60 -19.46
N ALA A 52 -8.97 28.81 -19.97
CA ALA A 52 -9.19 29.26 -21.35
C ALA A 52 -8.83 30.73 -21.56
N GLU A 53 -9.07 31.58 -20.56
CA GLU A 53 -8.84 33.02 -20.60
C GLU A 53 -7.42 33.43 -20.18
N GLY A 54 -6.64 32.49 -19.61
CA GLY A 54 -5.27 32.76 -19.14
C GLY A 54 -5.26 33.62 -17.88
N HIS A 55 -6.14 33.33 -16.91
CA HIS A 55 -6.27 34.05 -15.65
C HIS A 55 -5.51 33.33 -14.52
N GLU A 56 -4.18 33.39 -14.53
CA GLU A 56 -3.36 32.55 -13.63
C GLU A 56 -3.51 32.94 -12.15
N ARG A 57 -3.74 34.22 -11.84
CA ARG A 57 -3.94 34.67 -10.46
C ARG A 57 -5.28 34.21 -9.90
N GLU A 58 -6.31 34.22 -10.73
CA GLU A 58 -7.64 33.73 -10.41
C GLU A 58 -7.64 32.21 -10.24
N LEU A 59 -6.87 31.48 -11.06
CA LEU A 59 -6.60 30.04 -10.85
C LEU A 59 -5.96 29.78 -9.48
N LEU A 60 -4.90 30.54 -9.16
CA LEU A 60 -4.23 30.42 -7.86
C LEU A 60 -5.17 30.74 -6.71
N TYR A 61 -5.98 31.79 -6.82
CA TYR A 61 -6.98 32.15 -5.82
C TYR A 61 -8.01 31.02 -5.63
N SER A 62 -8.57 30.50 -6.72
CA SER A 62 -9.58 29.43 -6.68
C SER A 62 -9.04 28.13 -6.06
N LEU A 63 -7.81 27.73 -6.39
CA LEU A 63 -7.21 26.54 -5.77
C LEU A 63 -6.81 26.76 -4.31
N ASN A 64 -6.53 28.00 -3.88
CA ASN A 64 -6.28 28.33 -2.49
C ASN A 64 -7.52 28.17 -1.59
N GLU A 65 -8.73 28.20 -2.14
CA GLU A 65 -9.96 27.89 -1.40
C GLU A 65 -10.02 26.43 -0.93
N GLY A 66 -9.17 25.56 -1.49
CA GLY A 66 -8.90 24.23 -0.95
C GLY A 66 -8.90 23.14 -2.03
N VAL A 67 -7.80 22.39 -2.09
CA VAL A 67 -7.69 21.16 -2.88
C VAL A 67 -7.92 19.96 -1.94
N HIS A 68 -9.00 19.22 -2.14
CA HIS A 68 -9.37 18.09 -1.30
C HIS A 68 -9.76 16.86 -2.13
N GLY A 69 -9.19 15.70 -1.80
CA GLY A 69 -9.37 14.46 -2.57
C GLY A 69 -10.81 13.90 -2.60
N ASN A 70 -11.65 14.29 -1.64
CA ASN A 70 -13.06 13.88 -1.58
C ASN A 70 -14.03 15.07 -1.58
N MET A 71 -13.70 16.15 -2.28
CA MET A 71 -14.59 17.30 -2.46
C MET A 71 -15.97 16.85 -2.97
N GLY A 72 -17.04 17.32 -2.35
CA GLY A 72 -18.40 16.96 -2.72
C GLY A 72 -18.71 15.45 -2.70
N GLY A 73 -17.87 14.60 -2.09
CA GLY A 73 -18.05 13.14 -2.13
C GLY A 73 -17.53 12.45 -3.40
N MET A 74 -16.76 13.15 -4.25
CA MET A 74 -16.27 12.62 -5.54
C MET A 74 -15.33 11.40 -5.43
N GLY A 75 -14.64 11.26 -4.29
CA GLY A 75 -13.75 10.14 -3.99
C GLY A 75 -14.48 8.96 -3.33
N SER A 76 -15.79 9.04 -3.13
CA SER A 76 -16.55 8.03 -2.40
C SER A 76 -16.54 6.68 -3.14
N PRO A 77 -16.19 5.56 -2.46
CA PRO A 77 -16.18 4.24 -3.09
C PRO A 77 -17.52 3.81 -3.72
N ILE A 78 -18.64 4.38 -3.26
CA ILE A 78 -19.98 4.08 -3.81
C ILE A 78 -20.12 4.58 -5.26
N MET A 79 -19.41 5.63 -5.63
CA MET A 79 -19.41 6.20 -6.99
C MET A 79 -18.77 5.25 -7.99
N TYR A 80 -17.66 4.62 -7.59
CA TYR A 80 -16.93 3.63 -8.41
C TYR A 80 -17.60 2.24 -8.40
N ALA A 81 -18.62 2.03 -7.56
CA ALA A 81 -19.37 0.78 -7.52
C ALA A 81 -20.56 0.74 -8.50
N GLN A 82 -21.00 1.90 -9.02
CA GLN A 82 -22.13 2.00 -9.97
C GLN A 82 -21.78 1.48 -11.36
N THR A 83 -20.51 1.54 -11.72
CA THR A 83 -19.95 1.21 -13.05
C THR A 83 -18.93 0.09 -12.90
N LYS A 84 -18.60 -0.60 -14.00
CA LYS A 84 -17.47 -1.53 -14.03
C LYS A 84 -16.16 -0.81 -14.31
N LEU A 85 -16.23 0.25 -15.09
CA LEU A 85 -15.07 1.04 -15.51
C LEU A 85 -15.30 2.52 -15.16
N GLY A 86 -14.35 3.17 -14.49
CA GLY A 86 -14.44 4.61 -14.23
C GLY A 86 -15.51 5.01 -13.22
N THR A 87 -15.84 6.30 -13.20
CA THR A 87 -16.96 6.88 -12.43
C THR A 87 -17.71 7.91 -13.30
N LYS A 88 -18.35 8.93 -12.71
CA LYS A 88 -18.93 10.05 -13.44
C LYS A 88 -17.87 10.81 -14.24
N ASN A 89 -18.15 11.14 -15.50
CA ASN A 89 -17.22 11.86 -16.37
C ASN A 89 -16.83 13.22 -15.78
N VAL A 90 -17.78 13.93 -15.15
CA VAL A 90 -17.53 15.24 -14.54
C VAL A 90 -16.51 15.18 -13.38
N ILE A 91 -16.39 14.05 -12.69
CA ILE A 91 -15.36 13.85 -11.65
C ILE A 91 -13.98 13.74 -12.30
N ASP A 92 -13.86 12.91 -13.33
CA ASP A 92 -12.60 12.72 -14.06
C ASP A 92 -12.15 14.04 -14.73
N GLU A 93 -13.09 14.79 -15.31
CA GLU A 93 -12.87 16.12 -15.87
C GLU A 93 -12.43 17.14 -14.82
N TYR A 94 -13.03 17.14 -13.63
CA TYR A 94 -12.67 18.03 -12.53
C TYR A 94 -11.29 17.74 -11.96
N VAL A 95 -10.96 16.46 -11.72
CA VAL A 95 -9.61 16.06 -11.28
C VAL A 95 -8.56 16.46 -12.31
N SER A 96 -8.84 16.27 -13.60
CA SER A 96 -7.93 16.69 -14.68
C SER A 96 -7.75 18.21 -14.71
N ALA A 97 -8.84 18.98 -14.61
CA ALA A 97 -8.79 20.44 -14.60
C ALA A 97 -7.98 20.99 -13.41
N ILE A 98 -8.06 20.37 -12.23
CA ILE A 98 -7.20 20.72 -11.09
C ILE A 98 -5.72 20.48 -11.46
N ALA A 99 -5.39 19.29 -11.98
CA ALA A 99 -4.01 18.94 -12.32
C ALA A 99 -3.42 19.86 -13.40
N ASP A 100 -4.21 20.24 -14.39
CA ASP A 100 -3.84 21.19 -15.44
C ASP A 100 -3.64 22.59 -14.85
N SER A 101 -4.54 23.04 -13.97
CA SER A 101 -4.43 24.32 -13.26
C SER A 101 -3.15 24.40 -12.42
N MET A 102 -2.79 23.32 -11.72
CA MET A 102 -1.52 23.23 -10.99
C MET A 102 -0.32 23.37 -11.92
N GLN A 103 -0.35 22.74 -13.09
CA GLN A 103 0.74 22.87 -14.06
C GLN A 103 0.87 24.31 -14.57
N VAL A 104 -0.25 24.97 -14.88
CA VAL A 104 -0.26 26.37 -15.33
C VAL A 104 0.34 27.30 -14.26
N ILE A 105 -0.07 27.16 -13.00
CA ILE A 105 0.47 27.94 -11.89
C ILE A 105 1.97 27.71 -11.71
N ALA A 106 2.43 26.44 -11.79
CA ALA A 106 3.84 26.10 -11.65
C ALA A 106 4.70 26.71 -12.78
N SER A 107 4.22 26.64 -14.02
CA SER A 107 4.91 27.15 -15.21
C SER A 107 4.74 28.67 -15.43
N CYS A 108 3.89 29.33 -14.66
CA CYS A 108 3.59 30.76 -14.79
C CYS A 108 4.87 31.60 -14.61
N PRO A 109 5.09 32.69 -15.36
CA PRO A 109 6.24 33.58 -15.14
C PRO A 109 6.28 34.19 -13.73
N ASP A 110 7.48 34.34 -13.17
CA ASP A 110 7.68 34.93 -11.83
C ASP A 110 7.20 36.40 -11.72
N THR A 111 6.99 37.07 -12.86
CA THR A 111 6.41 38.42 -12.93
C THR A 111 4.91 38.45 -12.63
N ILE A 112 4.20 37.33 -12.84
CA ILE A 112 2.75 37.22 -12.62
C ILE A 112 2.51 36.62 -11.22
N ILE A 113 3.10 35.44 -10.95
CA ILE A 113 3.07 34.76 -9.66
C ILE A 113 4.51 34.51 -9.24
N SER A 114 4.92 35.08 -8.10
CA SER A 114 6.31 34.95 -7.66
C SER A 114 6.67 33.51 -7.30
N HIS A 115 7.94 33.14 -7.44
CA HIS A 115 8.45 31.82 -7.05
C HIS A 115 8.11 31.46 -5.60
N THR A 116 8.26 32.43 -4.68
CA THR A 116 7.94 32.26 -3.26
C THR A 116 6.46 31.95 -3.04
N GLU A 117 5.57 32.63 -3.77
CA GLU A 117 4.13 32.43 -3.69
C GLU A 117 3.70 31.06 -4.24
N LYS A 118 4.28 30.62 -5.36
CA LYS A 118 4.09 29.26 -5.88
C LYS A 118 4.50 28.22 -4.83
N LEU A 119 5.70 28.39 -4.26
CA LEU A 119 6.26 27.44 -3.30
C LEU A 119 5.40 27.35 -2.04
N ASP A 120 4.93 28.48 -1.50
CA ASP A 120 3.99 28.51 -0.37
C ASP A 120 2.69 27.79 -0.70
N PHE A 121 2.08 28.12 -1.85
CA PHE A 121 0.85 27.48 -2.31
C PHE A 121 0.99 25.96 -2.42
N PHE A 122 2.00 25.48 -3.15
CA PHE A 122 2.17 24.05 -3.37
C PHE A 122 2.52 23.29 -2.08
N ARG A 123 3.27 23.90 -1.16
CA ARG A 123 3.57 23.28 0.15
C ARG A 123 2.30 23.12 0.98
N ARG A 124 1.46 24.16 1.05
CA ARG A 124 0.16 24.11 1.73
C ARG A 124 -0.78 23.12 1.04
N ALA A 125 -0.87 23.15 -0.28
CA ALA A 125 -1.72 22.26 -1.06
C ALA A 125 -1.33 20.78 -0.86
N SER A 126 -0.04 20.44 -0.93
CA SER A 126 0.46 19.09 -0.65
C SER A 126 0.14 18.63 0.77
N HIS A 127 0.31 19.50 1.76
CA HIS A 127 -0.01 19.17 3.16
C HIS A 127 -1.52 18.94 3.38
N CYS A 128 -2.38 19.77 2.79
CA CYS A 128 -3.83 19.66 2.91
C CYS A 128 -4.40 18.48 2.10
N TYR A 129 -3.88 18.25 0.90
CA TYR A 129 -4.34 17.18 0.01
C TYR A 129 -3.88 15.81 0.50
N GLY A 130 -2.70 15.71 1.13
CA GLY A 130 -2.16 14.46 1.64
C GLY A 130 -1.63 13.53 0.54
N ARG A 131 -1.39 12.27 0.92
CA ARG A 131 -0.83 11.23 0.04
C ARG A 131 -1.60 9.92 0.13
N SER A 132 -1.56 9.17 -0.97
CA SER A 132 -1.95 7.77 -1.00
C SER A 132 -0.87 6.88 -0.38
N THR A 133 -1.28 5.81 0.30
CA THR A 133 -0.39 4.73 0.74
C THR A 133 -0.83 3.37 0.24
N LEU A 134 0.13 2.49 -0.03
CA LEU A 134 -0.11 1.07 -0.28
C LEU A 134 0.21 0.25 0.97
N LEU A 135 -0.78 -0.49 1.48
CA LEU A 135 -0.67 -1.37 2.65
C LEU A 135 -0.73 -2.83 2.20
N LEU A 136 0.34 -3.58 2.45
CA LEU A 136 0.49 -4.98 2.09
C LEU A 136 0.41 -5.85 3.35
N SER A 137 -0.67 -6.62 3.44
CA SER A 137 -0.89 -7.57 4.54
C SER A 137 0.04 -8.78 4.50
N GLY A 138 0.16 -9.47 5.64
CA GLY A 138 0.75 -10.80 5.71
C GLY A 138 -0.19 -11.90 5.20
N GLY A 139 0.37 -12.95 4.60
CA GLY A 139 -0.39 -14.13 4.15
C GLY A 139 0.49 -15.28 3.66
N VAL A 140 1.75 -15.32 4.14
CA VAL A 140 2.73 -16.40 3.86
C VAL A 140 2.83 -16.69 2.36
N GLY A 141 2.44 -17.88 1.90
CA GLY A 141 2.56 -18.29 0.49
C GLY A 141 1.64 -17.57 -0.49
N LEU A 142 0.63 -16.85 -0.01
CA LEU A 142 -0.25 -16.06 -0.86
C LEU A 142 0.39 -14.75 -1.35
N ILE A 143 1.68 -14.52 -1.06
CA ILE A 143 2.48 -13.39 -1.54
C ILE A 143 2.37 -13.14 -3.06
N PHE A 144 2.18 -14.20 -3.85
CA PHE A 144 2.04 -14.09 -5.31
C PHE A 144 0.78 -13.32 -5.74
N PHE A 145 -0.24 -13.20 -4.88
CA PHE A 145 -1.33 -12.27 -5.13
C PHE A 145 -0.86 -10.82 -5.08
N HIS A 146 -0.04 -10.45 -4.07
CA HIS A 146 0.56 -9.11 -4.00
C HIS A 146 1.39 -8.82 -5.23
N HIS A 147 2.13 -9.80 -5.76
CA HIS A 147 2.91 -9.65 -7.00
C HIS A 147 2.04 -9.18 -8.17
N GLY A 148 0.86 -9.77 -8.32
CA GLY A 148 -0.12 -9.33 -9.33
C GLY A 148 -0.63 -7.92 -9.06
N VAL A 149 -0.98 -7.61 -7.82
CA VAL A 149 -1.50 -6.29 -7.44
C VAL A 149 -0.49 -5.18 -7.71
N VAL A 150 0.74 -5.34 -7.21
CA VAL A 150 1.77 -4.30 -7.33
C VAL A 150 2.26 -4.17 -8.76
N GLN A 151 2.36 -5.27 -9.52
CA GLN A 151 2.71 -5.18 -10.94
C GLN A 151 1.65 -4.38 -11.70
N GLU A 152 0.37 -4.61 -11.45
CA GLU A 152 -0.68 -3.85 -12.13
C GLU A 152 -0.63 -2.36 -11.78
N LEU A 153 -0.31 -2.00 -10.53
CA LEU A 153 -0.09 -0.60 -10.15
C LEU A 153 1.15 0.00 -10.83
N ILE A 154 2.23 -0.76 -10.97
CA ILE A 154 3.46 -0.33 -11.66
C ILE A 154 3.19 -0.14 -13.15
N ASP A 155 2.52 -1.08 -13.80
CA ASP A 155 2.23 -1.08 -15.25
C ASP A 155 1.35 0.12 -15.64
N HIS A 156 0.53 0.61 -14.70
CA HIS A 156 -0.36 1.77 -14.88
C HIS A 156 0.16 3.08 -14.29
N ASP A 157 1.40 3.12 -13.77
CA ASP A 157 1.98 4.31 -13.11
C ASP A 157 1.13 4.82 -11.92
N LEU A 158 0.56 3.89 -11.14
CA LEU A 158 -0.32 4.15 -10.00
C LEU A 158 0.24 3.63 -8.67
N LEU A 159 1.53 3.30 -8.60
CA LEU A 159 2.17 2.85 -7.38
C LEU A 159 2.43 4.03 -6.43
N PRO A 160 1.83 4.09 -5.22
CA PRO A 160 2.08 5.18 -4.29
C PRO A 160 3.52 5.19 -3.76
N HIS A 161 4.06 6.39 -3.49
CA HIS A 161 5.39 6.55 -2.90
C HIS A 161 5.49 6.04 -1.45
N VAL A 162 4.39 6.04 -0.68
CA VAL A 162 4.37 5.56 0.70
C VAL A 162 3.87 4.12 0.73
N ILE A 163 4.75 3.17 1.01
CA ILE A 163 4.45 1.74 0.97
C ILE A 163 4.70 1.14 2.34
N SER A 164 3.77 0.35 2.86
CA SER A 164 3.91 -0.31 4.15
C SER A 164 3.55 -1.78 4.07
N GLY A 165 4.36 -2.63 4.68
CA GLY A 165 4.13 -4.07 4.70
C GLY A 165 4.48 -4.75 6.03
N SER A 166 3.83 -5.88 6.30
CA SER A 166 4.19 -6.81 7.36
C SER A 166 4.31 -8.23 6.81
N SER A 167 5.24 -9.03 7.34
CA SER A 167 5.43 -10.43 6.92
C SER A 167 5.65 -10.54 5.39
N ALA A 168 4.84 -11.33 4.67
CA ALA A 168 4.86 -11.38 3.20
C ALA A 168 4.75 -10.00 2.53
N GLY A 169 4.00 -9.05 3.11
CA GLY A 169 3.93 -7.68 2.62
C GLY A 169 5.24 -6.92 2.80
N ALA A 170 6.01 -7.18 3.86
CA ALA A 170 7.31 -6.55 4.08
C ALA A 170 8.34 -6.96 3.02
N ILE A 171 8.27 -8.21 2.54
CA ILE A 171 9.09 -8.72 1.43
C ILE A 171 8.84 -7.90 0.17
N VAL A 172 7.57 -7.72 -0.21
CA VAL A 172 7.19 -6.94 -1.39
C VAL A 172 7.55 -5.47 -1.21
N SER A 173 7.29 -4.87 -0.03
CA SER A 173 7.70 -3.49 0.27
C SER A 173 9.20 -3.29 0.14
N ALA A 174 10.02 -4.23 0.63
CA ALA A 174 11.48 -4.15 0.51
C ALA A 174 11.94 -4.18 -0.96
N GLN A 175 11.37 -5.07 -1.77
CA GLN A 175 11.66 -5.15 -3.21
C GLN A 175 11.26 -3.86 -3.93
N LEU A 176 10.08 -3.30 -3.60
CA LEU A 176 9.65 -2.01 -4.13
C LEU A 176 10.60 -0.87 -3.70
N GLY A 177 11.15 -0.89 -2.49
CA GLY A 177 12.05 0.18 -2.03
C GLY A 177 13.50 0.07 -2.52
N THR A 178 13.90 -1.07 -3.08
CA THR A 178 15.32 -1.34 -3.39
C THR A 178 15.59 -1.51 -4.89
N MET A 179 14.57 -1.34 -5.73
CA MET A 179 14.63 -1.50 -7.18
C MET A 179 14.13 -0.24 -7.88
N THR A 180 14.74 0.11 -9.00
CA THR A 180 14.35 1.24 -9.84
C THR A 180 13.03 0.98 -10.57
N ASP A 181 12.36 2.04 -11.02
CA ASP A 181 11.15 1.94 -11.88
C ASP A 181 11.38 1.07 -13.10
N SER A 182 12.55 1.20 -13.74
CA SER A 182 12.89 0.44 -14.95
C SER A 182 12.95 -1.07 -14.71
N GLU A 183 13.54 -1.47 -13.57
CA GLU A 183 13.64 -2.88 -13.19
C GLU A 183 12.26 -3.45 -12.88
N LEU A 184 11.41 -2.68 -12.19
CA LEU A 184 10.04 -3.10 -11.85
C LEU A 184 9.13 -3.21 -13.09
N LYS A 185 9.20 -2.22 -14.01
CA LYS A 185 8.43 -2.21 -15.27
C LYS A 185 8.84 -3.32 -16.24
N SER A 186 9.95 -4.02 -16.01
CA SER A 186 10.34 -5.21 -16.79
C SER A 186 9.47 -6.46 -16.54
N GLY A 187 8.42 -6.33 -15.74
CA GLY A 187 7.58 -7.44 -15.27
C GLY A 187 8.22 -8.23 -14.14
N TYR A 188 8.98 -7.56 -13.26
CA TYR A 188 9.76 -8.20 -12.20
C TYR A 188 8.88 -9.13 -11.33
N PHE A 189 7.74 -8.62 -10.84
CA PHE A 189 6.89 -9.39 -9.94
C PHE A 189 6.15 -10.53 -10.64
N ILE A 190 5.90 -10.43 -11.95
CA ILE A 190 5.35 -11.55 -12.74
C ILE A 190 6.35 -12.71 -12.79
N LYS A 191 7.64 -12.41 -12.92
CA LYS A 191 8.72 -13.39 -13.09
C LYS A 191 9.30 -13.88 -11.77
N LYS A 192 9.17 -13.11 -10.68
CA LYS A 192 9.84 -13.39 -9.41
C LYS A 192 9.34 -14.69 -8.79
N ARG A 193 10.26 -15.62 -8.54
CA ARG A 193 10.02 -16.85 -7.77
C ARG A 193 10.97 -16.90 -6.57
N TYR A 194 10.56 -17.61 -5.54
CA TYR A 194 11.33 -17.80 -4.31
C TYR A 194 11.80 -19.25 -4.22
N THR A 195 13.02 -19.54 -4.69
CA THR A 195 13.52 -20.91 -4.86
C THR A 195 13.66 -21.62 -3.52
N GLU A 196 14.22 -20.94 -2.53
CA GLU A 196 14.48 -21.53 -1.22
C GLU A 196 13.20 -22.06 -0.53
N VAL A 197 12.08 -21.39 -0.76
CA VAL A 197 10.78 -21.77 -0.22
C VAL A 197 10.27 -23.10 -0.80
N PHE A 198 10.67 -23.46 -2.01
CA PHE A 198 10.37 -24.77 -2.61
C PHE A 198 11.39 -25.84 -2.18
N ARG A 199 12.63 -25.43 -1.86
CA ARG A 199 13.71 -26.32 -1.43
C ARG A 199 13.49 -26.82 -0.01
N THR A 200 13.26 -25.88 0.91
CA THR A 200 12.91 -26.17 2.30
C THR A 200 11.41 -26.23 2.40
N ARG A 201 10.82 -27.44 2.48
CA ARG A 201 9.37 -27.60 2.60
C ARG A 201 8.86 -26.77 3.77
N PHE A 202 8.19 -25.66 3.47
CA PHE A 202 7.73 -24.71 4.48
C PHE A 202 6.74 -25.35 5.47
N LEU A 203 6.04 -26.42 5.05
CA LEU A 203 5.25 -27.25 5.94
C LEU A 203 6.10 -27.91 7.06
N ASN A 204 7.33 -28.34 6.77
CA ASN A 204 8.22 -28.91 7.79
C ASN A 204 8.67 -27.85 8.82
N LEU A 205 8.77 -26.59 8.41
CA LEU A 205 9.03 -25.47 9.30
C LEU A 205 7.88 -25.29 10.30
N PHE A 206 6.63 -25.24 9.81
CA PHE A 206 5.44 -25.14 10.67
C PHE A 206 5.21 -26.36 11.56
N LEU A 207 5.57 -27.55 11.08
CA LEU A 207 5.47 -28.80 11.85
C LEU A 207 6.63 -29.00 12.86
N GLY A 208 7.55 -28.03 13.00
CA GLY A 208 8.67 -28.13 13.93
C GLY A 208 9.67 -29.23 13.60
N ARG A 209 9.73 -29.67 12.33
CA ARG A 209 10.57 -30.78 11.87
C ARG A 209 11.97 -30.36 11.42
N LEU A 210 12.26 -29.05 11.46
CA LEU A 210 13.56 -28.49 11.11
C LEU A 210 14.31 -28.10 12.37
N SER A 211 15.61 -28.37 12.39
CA SER A 211 16.51 -27.85 13.42
C SER A 211 16.64 -26.33 13.31
N ARG A 212 17.03 -25.67 14.42
CA ARG A 212 17.24 -24.21 14.43
C ARG A 212 18.24 -23.75 13.37
N GLN A 213 19.28 -24.57 13.11
CA GLN A 213 20.31 -24.27 12.12
C GLN A 213 19.73 -24.28 10.70
N GLU A 214 18.95 -25.31 10.35
CA GLU A 214 18.30 -25.40 9.03
C GLU A 214 17.33 -24.24 8.80
N ILE A 215 16.59 -23.82 9.84
CA ILE A 215 15.69 -22.66 9.77
C ILE A 215 16.47 -21.38 9.47
N TYR A 216 17.60 -21.17 10.15
CA TYR A 216 18.46 -20.01 9.93
C TYR A 216 19.04 -20.00 8.50
N GLU A 217 19.58 -21.13 8.03
CA GLU A 217 20.16 -21.24 6.68
C GLU A 217 19.12 -21.09 5.57
N ALA A 218 17.91 -21.64 5.74
CA ALA A 218 16.82 -21.43 4.80
C ALA A 218 16.38 -19.96 4.78
N LYS A 219 16.37 -19.30 5.93
CA LYS A 219 16.00 -17.90 6.03
C LYS A 219 17.03 -16.98 5.37
N GLU A 220 18.32 -17.19 5.61
CA GLU A 220 19.38 -16.39 4.98
C GLU A 220 19.35 -16.54 3.45
N ARG A 221 19.19 -17.76 2.93
CA ARG A 221 19.04 -18.00 1.48
C ARG A 221 17.80 -17.32 0.91
N LEU A 222 16.68 -17.33 1.63
CA LEU A 222 15.48 -16.59 1.21
C LEU A 222 15.74 -15.07 1.21
N LEU A 223 16.44 -14.54 2.21
CA LEU A 223 16.78 -13.13 2.27
C LEU A 223 17.70 -12.71 1.12
N ASP A 224 18.62 -13.58 0.68
CA ASP A 224 19.48 -13.35 -0.50
C ASP A 224 18.64 -13.19 -1.78
N GLU A 225 17.53 -13.93 -1.88
CA GLU A 225 16.61 -13.79 -2.99
C GLU A 225 15.74 -12.52 -2.90
N ILE A 226 15.51 -11.96 -1.70
CA ILE A 226 14.61 -10.80 -1.51
C ILE A 226 15.37 -9.49 -1.60
N VAL A 227 16.43 -9.33 -0.81
CA VAL A 227 17.29 -8.14 -0.76
C VAL A 227 18.75 -8.62 -0.79
N PRO A 228 19.35 -8.74 -1.99
CA PRO A 228 20.71 -9.26 -2.13
C PRO A 228 21.81 -8.27 -1.72
N ARG A 229 21.46 -7.01 -1.44
CA ARG A 229 22.40 -5.93 -1.11
C ARG A 229 22.25 -5.50 0.34
N ASP A 230 23.37 -5.14 0.96
CA ASP A 230 23.38 -4.50 2.28
C ASP A 230 23.01 -3.02 2.16
N ILE A 231 21.70 -2.78 2.01
CA ILE A 231 21.12 -1.45 1.85
C ILE A 231 20.28 -1.06 3.07
N THR A 232 20.47 0.17 3.52
CA THR A 232 19.72 0.77 4.62
C THR A 232 18.42 1.42 4.14
N PHE A 233 17.52 1.78 5.06
CA PHE A 233 16.29 2.49 4.69
C PHE A 233 16.55 3.86 4.07
N GLN A 234 17.56 4.58 4.53
CA GLN A 234 17.94 5.87 3.95
C GLN A 234 18.46 5.69 2.52
N GLU A 235 19.42 4.79 2.31
CA GLU A 235 20.00 4.55 0.98
C GLU A 235 18.95 4.06 -0.04
N ALA A 236 17.99 3.25 0.40
CA ALA A 236 16.87 2.81 -0.43
C ALA A 236 15.93 3.96 -0.83
N PHE A 237 15.68 4.89 0.11
CA PHE A 237 14.89 6.08 -0.19
C PHE A 237 15.63 7.01 -1.16
N GLU A 238 16.93 7.23 -0.97
CA GLU A 238 17.76 8.02 -1.90
C GLU A 238 17.84 7.38 -3.30
N LEU A 239 17.82 6.05 -3.37
CA LEU A 239 17.82 5.32 -4.65
C LEU A 239 16.51 5.40 -5.42
N THR A 240 15.37 5.37 -4.72
CA THR A 240 14.05 5.13 -5.35
C THR A 240 13.02 6.23 -5.14
N GLY A 241 13.23 7.14 -4.20
CA GLY A 241 12.23 8.12 -3.77
C GLY A 241 10.99 7.52 -3.09
N ARG A 242 11.01 6.23 -2.73
CA ARG A 242 9.88 5.54 -2.10
C ARG A 242 10.07 5.41 -0.59
N TYR A 243 9.08 5.89 0.16
CA TYR A 243 9.01 5.73 1.61
C TYR A 243 8.49 4.34 1.97
N ILE A 244 9.40 3.36 2.03
CA ILE A 244 9.06 2.01 2.47
C ILE A 244 9.03 1.89 3.99
N ASN A 245 8.03 1.15 4.48
CA ASN A 245 7.73 0.98 5.88
C ASN A 245 7.57 -0.51 6.19
N ILE A 246 8.35 -1.02 7.13
CA ILE A 246 8.29 -2.42 7.57
C ILE A 246 7.83 -2.47 9.03
N SER A 247 6.72 -3.15 9.28
CA SER A 247 6.21 -3.37 10.63
C SER A 247 6.96 -4.52 11.31
N ILE A 248 7.37 -4.31 12.56
CA ILE A 248 7.97 -5.32 13.43
C ILE A 248 7.35 -5.26 14.82
N SER A 249 7.23 -6.41 15.48
CA SER A 249 6.72 -6.49 16.85
C SER A 249 7.84 -6.90 17.81
N PRO A 250 7.87 -6.38 19.04
CA PRO A 250 8.83 -6.83 20.04
C PRO A 250 8.50 -8.26 20.47
N ALA A 251 9.52 -9.06 20.77
CA ALA A 251 9.34 -10.38 21.38
C ALA A 251 8.84 -10.30 22.84
N GLU A 252 9.04 -9.16 23.49
CA GLU A 252 8.66 -8.89 24.88
C GLU A 252 7.20 -8.42 25.00
N LYS A 253 6.47 -8.88 26.03
CA LYS A 253 5.02 -8.68 26.19
C LYS A 253 4.58 -7.23 26.49
N HIS A 254 5.46 -6.38 27.03
CA HIS A 254 5.10 -5.02 27.50
C HIS A 254 5.50 -3.90 26.54
N GLN A 255 5.73 -4.21 25.27
CA GLN A 255 6.26 -3.25 24.28
C GLN A 255 5.34 -3.16 23.06
N ASN A 256 5.34 -1.99 22.42
CA ASN A 256 4.54 -1.72 21.23
C ASN A 256 5.33 -2.00 19.94
N SER A 257 4.63 -2.29 18.85
CA SER A 257 5.27 -2.45 17.55
C SER A 257 5.97 -1.20 17.06
N ARG A 258 6.97 -1.42 16.21
CA ARG A 258 7.70 -0.35 15.53
C ARG A 258 7.45 -0.41 14.04
N LEU A 259 7.48 0.77 13.43
CA LEU A 259 7.46 0.95 11.99
C LEU A 259 8.84 1.43 11.57
N MET A 260 9.55 0.58 10.84
CA MET A 260 10.92 0.83 10.40
C MET A 260 10.88 1.48 9.02
N ASN A 261 11.53 2.63 8.88
CA ASN A 261 11.61 3.41 7.64
C ASN A 261 12.79 4.38 7.66
N ALA A 262 12.94 5.17 6.59
CA ALA A 262 14.02 6.14 6.43
C ALA A 262 13.98 7.29 7.47
N ILE A 263 12.82 7.59 8.06
CA ILE A 263 12.66 8.66 9.06
C ILE A 263 12.96 8.13 10.46
N THR A 264 12.38 7.00 10.84
CA THR A 264 12.45 6.45 12.20
C THR A 264 13.69 5.60 12.44
N SER A 265 14.27 5.04 11.38
CA SER A 265 15.38 4.09 11.45
C SER A 265 16.25 4.12 10.18
N PRO A 266 16.82 5.28 9.80
CA PRO A 266 17.53 5.47 8.52
C PRO A 266 18.65 4.44 8.29
N ASN A 267 19.45 4.19 9.33
CA ASN A 267 20.65 3.34 9.25
C ASN A 267 20.36 1.84 9.33
N VAL A 268 19.13 1.42 9.60
CA VAL A 268 18.80 -0.01 9.75
C VAL A 268 18.82 -0.68 8.38
N TYR A 269 19.47 -1.85 8.30
CA TYR A 269 19.47 -2.65 7.07
C TYR A 269 18.07 -3.20 6.80
N ILE A 270 17.58 -3.01 5.57
CA ILE A 270 16.25 -3.47 5.15
C ILE A 270 16.16 -4.99 5.28
N ARG A 271 17.21 -5.72 4.87
CA ARG A 271 17.31 -7.17 5.02
C ARG A 271 17.03 -7.63 6.46
N SER A 272 17.59 -6.92 7.44
CA SER A 272 17.40 -7.23 8.86
C SER A 272 15.96 -6.94 9.32
N ALA A 273 15.35 -5.85 8.86
CA ALA A 273 13.95 -5.55 9.14
C ALA A 273 12.97 -6.56 8.51
N VAL A 274 13.21 -6.99 7.27
CA VAL A 274 12.44 -8.06 6.61
C VAL A 274 12.58 -9.38 7.38
N SER A 275 13.81 -9.74 7.76
CA SER A 275 14.12 -10.91 8.58
C SER A 275 13.31 -10.94 9.87
N ALA A 276 13.26 -9.82 10.61
CA ALA A 276 12.45 -9.69 11.82
C ALA A 276 10.94 -9.76 11.52
N SER A 277 10.48 -9.05 10.47
CA SER A 277 9.07 -9.01 10.09
C SER A 277 8.53 -10.35 9.59
N PHE A 278 9.40 -11.27 9.17
CA PHE A 278 9.05 -12.64 8.76
C PHE A 278 9.29 -13.69 9.86
N SER A 279 9.64 -13.26 11.09
CA SER A 279 9.89 -14.17 12.21
C SER A 279 8.61 -14.50 12.96
N VAL A 280 7.86 -15.48 12.45
CA VAL A 280 6.57 -15.91 13.01
C VAL A 280 6.76 -16.53 14.40
N PRO A 281 6.09 -16.03 15.46
CA PRO A 281 6.20 -16.57 16.81
C PRO A 281 5.89 -18.06 16.90
N GLY A 282 6.73 -18.80 17.62
CA GLY A 282 6.59 -20.26 17.80
C GLY A 282 7.02 -21.10 16.57
N VAL A 283 7.44 -20.46 15.47
CA VAL A 283 7.89 -21.15 14.25
C VAL A 283 9.33 -20.75 13.91
N VAL A 284 9.59 -19.44 13.86
CA VAL A 284 10.90 -18.87 13.57
C VAL A 284 11.42 -18.14 14.81
N PRO A 285 12.69 -18.34 15.23
CA PRO A 285 13.26 -17.62 16.36
C PRO A 285 13.18 -16.10 16.19
N SER A 286 13.04 -15.38 17.30
CA SER A 286 13.07 -13.91 17.30
C SER A 286 14.45 -13.37 16.96
N GLU A 287 14.49 -12.26 16.22
CA GLU A 287 15.70 -11.72 15.59
C GLU A 287 16.24 -10.47 16.27
N ARG A 288 17.54 -10.24 16.12
CA ARG A 288 18.14 -8.94 16.38
C ARG A 288 18.18 -8.12 15.09
N LEU A 289 18.06 -6.81 15.25
CA LEU A 289 18.22 -5.90 14.13
C LEU A 289 19.66 -5.44 13.99
N TYR A 290 20.04 -5.09 12.78
CA TYR A 290 21.35 -4.56 12.45
C TYR A 290 21.25 -3.25 11.68
N ALA A 291 22.18 -2.34 11.97
CA ALA A 291 22.30 -1.04 11.34
C ALA A 291 23.72 -0.78 10.87
N LYS A 292 23.86 0.09 9.88
CA LYS A 292 25.14 0.60 9.38
C LYS A 292 25.67 1.66 10.34
N GLY A 293 26.87 1.45 10.85
CA GLY A 293 27.59 2.43 11.65
C GLY A 293 28.13 3.58 10.81
N PHE A 294 28.55 4.66 11.46
CA PHE A 294 29.22 5.79 10.80
C PHE A 294 30.54 5.40 10.11
N ASP A 295 31.13 4.29 10.56
CA ASP A 295 32.34 3.68 10.02
C ASP A 295 32.04 2.71 8.87
N GLY A 296 30.78 2.59 8.45
CA GLY A 296 30.33 1.64 7.43
C GLY A 296 30.17 0.21 7.95
N ASN A 297 30.55 -0.08 9.19
CA ASN A 297 30.48 -1.44 9.75
C ASN A 297 29.10 -1.76 10.31
N THR A 298 28.71 -3.03 10.23
CA THR A 298 27.45 -3.51 10.79
C THR A 298 27.49 -3.53 12.32
N ARG A 299 26.46 -2.94 12.95
CA ARG A 299 26.31 -2.88 14.40
C ARG A 299 24.89 -3.31 14.82
N PRO A 300 24.71 -3.94 16.00
CA PRO A 300 23.39 -4.26 16.50
C PRO A 300 22.53 -3.00 16.69
N TYR A 301 21.32 -3.00 16.16
CA TYR A 301 20.32 -1.98 16.43
C TYR A 301 19.51 -2.39 17.66
N LEU A 302 19.64 -1.62 18.74
CA LEU A 302 19.04 -1.92 20.05
C LEU A 302 19.41 -3.34 20.52
N GLU A 303 20.70 -3.54 20.83
CA GLU A 303 21.31 -4.84 21.12
C GLU A 303 20.53 -5.73 22.11
N ASN A 304 19.93 -5.12 23.13
CA ASN A 304 19.18 -5.82 24.17
C ASN A 304 17.75 -6.21 23.74
N ARG A 305 17.36 -6.00 22.47
CA ARG A 305 16.01 -6.23 21.97
C ARG A 305 15.96 -7.32 20.92
N ARG A 306 14.86 -8.06 20.93
CA ARG A 306 14.53 -9.08 19.94
C ARG A 306 13.16 -8.79 19.34
N TRP A 307 13.01 -9.09 18.07
CA TRP A 307 11.86 -8.73 17.24
C TRP A 307 11.26 -9.97 16.58
N VAL A 308 9.95 -9.91 16.35
CA VAL A 308 9.13 -10.92 15.69
C VAL A 308 8.22 -10.25 14.65
N ASP A 309 7.43 -11.06 13.95
CA ASP A 309 6.55 -10.62 12.86
C ASP A 309 5.69 -9.40 13.25
N GLY A 310 5.68 -8.39 12.37
CA GLY A 310 4.92 -7.15 12.58
C GLY A 310 3.41 -7.36 12.68
N SER A 311 2.92 -8.46 12.14
CA SER A 311 1.51 -8.85 12.14
C SER A 311 1.02 -9.26 13.54
N VAL A 312 1.91 -9.44 14.52
CA VAL A 312 1.57 -9.70 15.93
C VAL A 312 0.94 -8.47 16.60
N SER A 313 1.09 -7.26 16.04
CA SER A 313 0.75 -6.02 16.75
C SER A 313 -0.63 -5.42 16.48
N GLY A 314 -1.56 -6.20 15.91
CA GLY A 314 -3.00 -5.92 15.88
C GLY A 314 -3.47 -4.80 14.96
N ASP A 315 -2.74 -3.68 14.83
CA ASP A 315 -3.19 -2.51 14.08
C ASP A 315 -2.39 -2.25 12.80
N LEU A 316 -3.13 -1.93 11.72
CA LEU A 316 -2.56 -1.29 10.54
C LEU A 316 -1.90 0.05 10.93
N PRO A 317 -0.69 0.35 10.46
CA PRO A 317 0.02 1.56 10.86
C PRO A 317 -0.54 2.85 10.21
N ILE A 318 -1.79 2.89 9.75
CA ILE A 318 -2.39 4.06 9.06
C ILE A 318 -2.17 5.33 9.87
N LYS A 319 -2.53 5.36 11.17
CA LYS A 319 -2.34 6.55 12.02
C LYS A 319 -0.87 6.99 12.09
N ARG A 320 0.08 6.04 12.09
CA ARG A 320 1.52 6.34 12.12
C ARG A 320 1.99 6.88 10.77
N LEU A 321 1.52 6.30 9.68
CA LEU A 321 1.80 6.75 8.32
C LEU A 321 1.21 8.14 8.05
N SER A 322 -0.02 8.40 8.53
CA SER A 322 -0.65 9.72 8.48
C SER A 322 0.21 10.76 9.19
N ARG A 323 0.75 10.43 10.38
CA ARG A 323 1.65 11.33 11.13
C ARG A 323 3.00 11.54 10.46
N LEU A 324 3.58 10.51 9.84
CA LEU A 324 4.92 10.59 9.24
C LEU A 324 4.91 11.23 7.85
N TYR A 325 3.88 10.97 7.05
CA TYR A 325 3.88 11.26 5.61
C TYR A 325 2.67 12.07 5.12
N GLY A 326 1.73 12.43 6.01
CA GLY A 326 0.49 13.10 5.62
C GLY A 326 -0.45 12.20 4.82
N VAL A 327 -0.40 10.88 5.05
CA VAL A 327 -1.28 9.91 4.38
C VAL A 327 -2.72 10.10 4.82
N ASN A 328 -3.63 10.15 3.85
CA ASN A 328 -5.08 10.26 4.07
C ASN A 328 -5.93 9.38 3.15
N HIS A 329 -5.30 8.70 2.18
CA HIS A 329 -5.93 7.71 1.32
C HIS A 329 -5.14 6.40 1.38
N SER A 330 -5.85 5.28 1.54
CA SER A 330 -5.25 3.97 1.79
C SER A 330 -5.71 2.92 0.79
N ILE A 331 -4.74 2.32 0.10
CA ILE A 331 -4.91 1.18 -0.80
C ILE A 331 -4.42 -0.05 -0.06
N VAL A 332 -5.29 -1.02 0.15
CA VAL A 332 -4.99 -2.20 0.97
C VAL A 332 -5.04 -3.44 0.10
N SER A 333 -3.91 -4.14 0.00
CA SER A 333 -3.87 -5.49 -0.54
C SER A 333 -3.99 -6.50 0.59
N GLN A 334 -5.09 -7.25 0.59
CA GLN A 334 -5.42 -8.21 1.65
C GLN A 334 -5.33 -9.64 1.13
N ILE A 335 -4.38 -10.40 1.68
CA ILE A 335 -4.14 -11.81 1.36
C ILE A 335 -4.32 -12.74 2.56
N ASN A 336 -4.63 -12.21 3.74
CA ASN A 336 -4.79 -13.03 4.94
C ASN A 336 -5.99 -14.00 4.78
N PRO A 337 -5.76 -15.31 4.64
CA PRO A 337 -6.80 -16.28 4.31
C PRO A 337 -7.84 -16.47 5.44
N PHE A 338 -7.53 -16.01 6.65
CA PHE A 338 -8.42 -16.10 7.81
C PHE A 338 -9.34 -14.90 7.97
N VAL A 339 -8.99 -13.75 7.38
CA VAL A 339 -9.80 -12.51 7.43
C VAL A 339 -10.62 -12.36 6.16
N VAL A 340 -10.04 -12.74 5.01
CA VAL A 340 -10.67 -12.68 3.68
C VAL A 340 -12.12 -13.22 3.65
N PRO A 341 -12.46 -14.39 4.23
CA PRO A 341 -13.83 -14.93 4.18
C PRO A 341 -14.88 -14.04 4.85
N PHE A 342 -14.44 -13.11 5.71
CA PHE A 342 -15.30 -12.27 6.54
C PHE A 342 -15.28 -10.79 6.14
N ILE A 343 -14.47 -10.40 5.15
CA ILE A 343 -14.49 -9.04 4.62
C ILE A 343 -15.59 -8.92 3.57
N ASP A 344 -16.62 -8.14 3.89
CA ASP A 344 -17.62 -7.69 2.92
C ASP A 344 -17.02 -6.54 2.08
N ASP A 345 -16.75 -6.77 0.79
CA ASP A 345 -16.42 -5.70 -0.18
C ASP A 345 -17.59 -4.70 -0.25
N ILE A 346 -17.29 -3.44 -0.58
CA ILE A 346 -18.21 -2.28 -0.58
C ILE A 346 -19.46 -2.53 -1.45
N LYS A 347 -19.38 -3.43 -2.44
CA LYS A 347 -20.52 -3.93 -3.22
C LYS A 347 -21.62 -4.59 -2.38
N SER A 348 -21.31 -5.01 -1.14
CA SER A 348 -22.22 -5.65 -0.20
C SER A 348 -22.97 -4.66 0.71
N ARG A 349 -22.60 -3.36 0.73
CA ARG A 349 -23.29 -2.35 1.58
C ARG A 349 -24.79 -2.23 1.29
N ASN A 350 -25.23 -2.59 0.07
CA ASN A 350 -26.65 -2.60 -0.32
C ASN A 350 -27.38 -3.94 -0.08
N ARG A 351 -26.74 -5.00 0.46
CA ARG A 351 -27.40 -6.28 0.77
C ARG A 351 -27.51 -6.51 2.28
N LYS A 352 -28.61 -5.98 2.86
CA LYS A 352 -29.27 -6.31 4.15
C LYS A 352 -28.35 -6.67 5.34
N GLY A 353 -28.43 -5.84 6.39
CA GLY A 353 -27.66 -5.92 7.65
C GLY A 353 -27.67 -7.26 8.41
N PHE A 354 -28.46 -8.25 8.02
CA PHE A 354 -28.45 -9.58 8.62
C PHE A 354 -27.16 -10.37 8.34
N ARG A 355 -26.59 -10.23 7.13
CA ARG A 355 -25.32 -10.90 6.77
C ARG A 355 -24.14 -10.34 7.57
N LYS A 356 -24.07 -9.01 7.68
CA LYS A 356 -23.02 -8.28 8.42
C LYS A 356 -23.00 -8.62 9.91
N THR A 357 -24.18 -8.77 10.53
CA THR A 357 -24.29 -9.17 11.94
C THR A 357 -23.92 -10.65 12.14
N MET A 358 -24.26 -11.54 11.20
CA MET A 358 -23.84 -12.95 11.27
C MET A 358 -22.33 -13.14 11.04
N THR A 359 -21.71 -12.43 10.09
CA THR A 359 -20.25 -12.51 9.89
C THR A 359 -19.48 -11.94 11.08
N ALA A 360 -19.93 -10.81 11.64
CA ALA A 360 -19.32 -10.24 12.85
C ALA A 360 -19.50 -11.15 14.08
N ALA A 361 -20.70 -11.72 14.28
CA ALA A 361 -20.96 -12.65 15.38
C ALA A 361 -20.15 -13.96 15.23
N GLY A 362 -20.02 -14.49 14.01
CA GLY A 362 -19.20 -15.66 13.72
C GLY A 362 -17.70 -15.43 13.97
N LEU A 363 -17.18 -14.27 13.56
CA LEU A 363 -15.81 -13.83 13.87
C LEU A 363 -15.57 -13.73 15.38
N ASN A 364 -16.49 -13.09 16.10
CA ASN A 364 -16.38 -12.93 17.55
C ASN A 364 -16.41 -14.29 18.27
N MET A 365 -17.32 -15.19 17.89
CA MET A 365 -17.41 -16.53 18.48
C MET A 365 -16.17 -17.39 18.15
N PHE A 366 -15.63 -17.27 16.93
CA PHE A 366 -14.39 -17.92 16.55
C PHE A 366 -13.21 -17.40 17.38
N ASN A 367 -13.05 -16.07 17.49
CA ASN A 367 -12.00 -15.45 18.29
C ASN A 367 -12.11 -15.84 19.77
N GLU A 368 -13.31 -15.82 20.36
CA GLU A 368 -13.53 -16.28 21.75
C GLU A 368 -13.13 -17.75 21.94
N GLY A 369 -13.48 -18.62 20.97
CA GLY A 369 -13.09 -20.03 20.98
C GLY A 369 -11.57 -20.22 20.95
N LEU A 370 -10.86 -19.46 20.11
CA LEU A 370 -9.40 -19.50 20.04
C LEU A 370 -8.74 -18.98 21.33
N ILE A 371 -9.26 -17.91 21.94
CA ILE A 371 -8.77 -17.37 23.23
C ILE A 371 -8.91 -18.41 24.35
N VAL A 372 -10.02 -19.16 24.38
CA VAL A 372 -10.22 -20.25 25.33
C VAL A 372 -9.22 -21.38 25.08
N ALA A 373 -9.02 -21.77 23.82
CA ALA A 373 -8.05 -22.80 23.46
C ALA A 373 -6.60 -22.39 23.82
N GLU A 374 -6.23 -21.12 23.63
CA GLU A 374 -4.92 -20.58 24.04
C GLU A 374 -4.70 -20.76 25.55
N LYS A 375 -5.67 -20.36 26.37
CA LYS A 375 -5.62 -20.49 27.84
C LYS A 375 -5.55 -21.93 28.33
N VAL A 376 -6.09 -22.88 27.56
CA VAL A 376 -6.01 -24.31 27.88
C VAL A 376 -4.65 -24.88 27.48
N LEU A 377 -4.12 -24.49 26.32
CA LEU A 377 -2.82 -24.93 25.79
C LEU A 377 -1.64 -24.39 26.63
N ASP A 378 -1.75 -23.18 27.18
CA ASP A 378 -0.72 -22.56 28.04
C ASP A 378 -0.47 -23.36 29.35
N LYS A 379 -1.39 -24.29 29.69
CA LYS A 379 -1.25 -25.18 30.85
C LYS A 379 -0.52 -26.50 30.54
N GLY A 380 -0.16 -26.75 29.28
CA GLY A 380 0.31 -28.04 28.76
C GLY A 380 1.84 -28.27 28.71
N GLY A 381 2.65 -27.45 29.37
CA GLY A 381 4.12 -27.54 29.32
C GLY A 381 4.74 -26.94 28.04
N ASP A 382 5.99 -27.29 27.70
CA ASP A 382 6.75 -26.62 26.63
C ASP A 382 6.12 -26.73 25.22
N MET A 383 5.50 -27.87 24.89
CA MET A 383 4.72 -28.03 23.64
C MET A 383 3.44 -27.19 23.65
N GLY A 384 2.81 -27.03 24.83
CA GLY A 384 1.65 -26.16 25.03
C GLY A 384 1.98 -24.69 24.78
N ASN A 385 3.16 -24.24 25.23
CA ASN A 385 3.64 -22.86 25.05
C ASN A 385 3.92 -22.50 23.58
N ILE A 386 4.37 -23.46 22.76
CA ILE A 386 4.59 -23.23 21.32
C ILE A 386 3.24 -23.09 20.60
N LEU A 387 2.29 -23.98 20.91
CA LEU A 387 0.95 -23.94 20.33
C LEU A 387 0.17 -22.70 20.78
N SER A 388 0.31 -22.28 22.04
CA SER A 388 -0.31 -21.05 22.55
C SER A 388 0.24 -19.81 21.82
N ALA A 389 1.56 -19.72 21.60
CA ALA A 389 2.16 -18.63 20.84
C ALA A 389 1.69 -18.56 19.36
N GLN A 390 1.57 -19.73 18.69
CA GLN A 390 1.06 -19.80 17.33
C GLN A 390 -0.42 -19.42 17.25
N LEU A 391 -1.22 -19.85 18.23
CA LEU A 391 -2.63 -19.53 18.31
C LEU A 391 -2.88 -18.05 18.62
N ALA A 392 -2.12 -17.48 19.56
CA ALA A 392 -2.13 -16.04 19.85
C ALA A 392 -1.78 -15.21 18.61
N PHE A 393 -0.79 -15.65 17.83
CA PHE A 393 -0.44 -15.01 16.56
C PHE A 393 -1.63 -15.05 15.57
N LEU A 394 -2.28 -16.21 15.42
CA LEU A 394 -3.46 -16.35 14.56
C LEU A 394 -4.63 -15.46 14.99
N ILE A 395 -4.96 -15.43 16.29
CA ILE A 395 -6.03 -14.56 16.83
C ILE A 395 -5.75 -13.11 16.45
N ARG A 396 -4.52 -12.63 16.68
CA ARG A 396 -4.13 -11.25 16.37
C ARG A 396 -4.11 -10.95 14.87
N MET A 397 -3.75 -11.93 14.05
CA MET A 397 -3.88 -11.80 12.59
C MET A 397 -5.35 -11.69 12.14
N ILE A 398 -6.28 -12.33 12.84
CA ILE A 398 -7.72 -12.29 12.53
C ILE A 398 -8.36 -10.98 13.00
N GLU A 399 -7.95 -10.48 14.17
CA GLU A 399 -8.41 -9.20 14.71
C GLU A 399 -7.95 -7.99 13.87
N GLN A 400 -6.97 -8.16 13.00
CA GLN A 400 -6.53 -7.10 12.09
C GLN A 400 -7.63 -6.69 11.12
N SER A 401 -8.30 -5.58 11.44
CA SER A 401 -9.25 -4.91 10.55
C SER A 401 -8.50 -4.18 9.42
N TYR A 402 -8.13 -4.92 8.36
CA TYR A 402 -7.61 -4.34 7.12
C TYR A 402 -8.75 -3.77 6.27
N LEU A 403 -9.30 -2.62 6.67
CA LEU A 403 -10.20 -1.84 5.82
C LEU A 403 -9.58 -0.46 5.57
N GLY A 404 -9.17 -0.23 4.33
CA GLY A 404 -8.82 1.09 3.83
C GLY A 404 -9.91 1.64 2.90
N ASP A 405 -9.57 2.71 2.20
CA ASP A 405 -10.44 3.38 1.23
C ASP A 405 -10.64 2.51 -0.01
N VAL A 406 -9.53 1.92 -0.50
CA VAL A 406 -9.52 0.95 -1.60
C VAL A 406 -9.04 -0.39 -1.09
N ASN A 407 -9.89 -1.41 -1.14
CA ASN A 407 -9.55 -2.76 -0.72
C ASN A 407 -9.44 -3.70 -1.93
N ILE A 408 -8.26 -4.29 -2.11
CA ILE A 408 -7.94 -5.30 -3.12
C ILE A 408 -7.76 -6.63 -2.38
N ILE A 409 -8.76 -7.49 -2.47
CA ILE A 409 -8.89 -8.67 -1.60
C ILE A 409 -8.75 -9.93 -2.45
N LEU A 410 -7.96 -10.89 -1.96
CA LEU A 410 -7.89 -12.23 -2.53
C LEU A 410 -9.23 -12.96 -2.36
N ASP A 411 -9.79 -13.55 -3.41
CA ASP A 411 -11.03 -14.34 -3.30
C ASP A 411 -10.71 -15.78 -2.84
N ASN A 412 -11.53 -16.35 -1.96
CA ASN A 412 -11.39 -17.74 -1.49
C ASN A 412 -11.35 -18.77 -2.62
N ARG A 413 -11.94 -18.46 -3.78
CA ARG A 413 -11.91 -19.37 -4.94
C ARG A 413 -10.55 -19.40 -5.65
N ASP A 414 -9.75 -18.34 -5.50
CA ASP A 414 -8.52 -18.12 -6.26
C ASP A 414 -7.29 -18.79 -5.61
N PHE A 415 -7.43 -19.32 -4.39
CA PHE A 415 -6.36 -20.07 -3.72
C PHE A 415 -6.83 -21.41 -3.16
N LYS A 416 -5.86 -22.24 -2.77
CA LYS A 416 -6.06 -23.48 -2.01
C LYS A 416 -5.27 -23.38 -0.72
N TRP A 417 -5.76 -23.98 0.38
CA TRP A 417 -5.09 -23.91 1.68
C TRP A 417 -3.63 -24.37 1.66
N ARG A 418 -3.27 -25.34 0.82
CA ARG A 418 -1.87 -25.75 0.60
C ARG A 418 -0.97 -24.61 0.12
N ASN A 419 -1.50 -23.65 -0.65
CA ASN A 419 -0.77 -22.52 -1.19
C ASN A 419 -0.25 -21.61 -0.06
N VAL A 420 -0.97 -21.54 1.08
CA VAL A 420 -0.55 -20.77 2.26
C VAL A 420 0.79 -21.29 2.79
N PHE A 421 1.04 -22.60 2.70
CA PHE A 421 2.28 -23.27 3.10
C PHE A 421 3.29 -23.40 1.97
N PHE A 422 3.15 -22.58 0.92
CA PHE A 422 3.96 -22.56 -0.28
C PHE A 422 3.99 -23.88 -1.08
N GLU A 423 2.94 -24.69 -0.97
CA GLU A 423 2.77 -25.86 -1.82
C GLU A 423 1.92 -25.51 -3.04
N PHE A 424 2.55 -25.44 -4.21
CA PHE A 424 1.90 -25.06 -5.47
C PHE A 424 2.00 -26.17 -6.51
N LYS A 425 0.88 -26.43 -7.20
CA LYS A 425 0.87 -27.19 -8.46
C LYS A 425 1.21 -26.29 -9.63
N LYS A 426 1.55 -26.91 -10.77
CA LYS A 426 1.85 -26.21 -12.03
C LYS A 426 0.72 -25.21 -12.37
N GLY A 427 1.09 -23.95 -12.58
CA GLY A 427 0.17 -22.87 -12.94
C GLY A 427 -0.54 -22.18 -11.77
N GLU A 428 -0.48 -22.69 -10.53
CA GLU A 428 -1.17 -22.06 -9.39
C GLU A 428 -0.54 -20.73 -8.98
N ILE A 429 0.78 -20.55 -9.17
CA ILE A 429 1.46 -19.27 -8.95
C ILE A 429 0.97 -18.23 -9.96
N GLU A 430 0.94 -18.57 -11.25
CA GLU A 430 0.44 -17.66 -12.29
C GLU A 430 -1.03 -17.31 -12.06
N ALA A 431 -1.83 -18.26 -11.61
CA ALA A 431 -3.23 -18.03 -11.28
C ALA A 431 -3.39 -17.04 -10.10
N LEU A 432 -2.53 -17.12 -9.08
CA LEU A 432 -2.55 -16.16 -7.96
C LEU A 432 -2.10 -14.76 -8.40
N ILE A 433 -1.04 -14.67 -9.21
CA ILE A 433 -0.59 -13.40 -9.80
C ILE A 433 -1.72 -12.80 -10.63
N HIS A 434 -2.34 -13.59 -11.51
CA HIS A 434 -3.47 -13.16 -12.33
C HIS A 434 -4.68 -12.75 -11.48
N ALA A 435 -4.98 -13.46 -10.40
CA ALA A 435 -6.02 -13.08 -9.46
C ALA A 435 -5.75 -11.71 -8.81
N GLY A 436 -4.49 -11.43 -8.44
CA GLY A 436 -4.05 -10.12 -7.97
C GLY A 436 -4.33 -9.01 -8.97
N ARG A 437 -3.86 -9.19 -10.22
CA ARG A 437 -4.10 -8.24 -11.32
C ARG A 437 -5.60 -7.99 -11.54
N ARG A 438 -6.37 -9.06 -11.64
CA ARG A 438 -7.81 -9.03 -11.87
C ARG A 438 -8.59 -8.34 -10.75
N SER A 439 -8.15 -8.49 -9.51
CA SER A 439 -8.76 -7.78 -8.37
C SER A 439 -8.42 -6.29 -8.36
N THR A 440 -7.30 -5.88 -8.97
CA THR A 440 -6.90 -4.47 -9.10
C THR A 440 -7.67 -3.74 -10.20
N TRP A 441 -7.95 -4.37 -11.35
CA TRP A 441 -8.57 -3.69 -12.51
C TRP A 441 -9.79 -2.82 -12.21
N PRO A 442 -10.80 -3.30 -11.45
CA PRO A 442 -11.99 -2.49 -11.14
C PRO A 442 -11.71 -1.30 -10.21
N LYS A 443 -10.52 -1.24 -9.60
CA LYS A 443 -10.12 -0.20 -8.64
C LYS A 443 -9.19 0.83 -9.27
N LEU A 444 -8.61 0.57 -10.44
CA LEU A 444 -7.63 1.44 -11.10
C LEU A 444 -8.14 2.88 -11.28
N ALA A 445 -9.40 3.06 -11.69
CA ALA A 445 -9.97 4.40 -11.87
C ALA A 445 -10.06 5.19 -10.54
N MET A 446 -10.46 4.52 -9.46
CA MET A 446 -10.52 5.14 -8.13
C MET A 446 -9.13 5.51 -7.61
N ILE A 447 -8.17 4.61 -7.78
CA ILE A 447 -6.77 4.84 -7.40
C ILE A 447 -6.21 6.01 -8.21
N LYS A 448 -6.42 6.02 -9.54
CA LYS A 448 -5.98 7.09 -10.44
C LYS A 448 -6.49 8.46 -10.00
N ASN A 449 -7.78 8.59 -9.71
CA ASN A 449 -8.36 9.86 -9.28
C ASN A 449 -7.85 10.34 -7.91
N ALA A 450 -7.51 9.41 -7.01
CA ALA A 450 -6.90 9.73 -5.71
C ALA A 450 -5.39 10.04 -5.81
N GLU A 451 -4.71 9.55 -6.85
CA GLU A 451 -3.25 9.63 -6.99
C GLU A 451 -2.81 10.85 -7.82
N ILE A 452 -3.50 11.14 -8.94
CA ILE A 452 -3.10 12.17 -9.93
C ILE A 452 -2.71 13.49 -9.27
N ILE A 453 -3.56 14.00 -8.38
CA ILE A 453 -3.32 15.31 -7.74
C ILE A 453 -2.12 15.23 -6.79
N SER A 454 -2.03 14.18 -5.95
CA SER A 454 -0.89 14.03 -5.02
C SER A 454 0.45 13.87 -5.75
N SER A 455 0.46 13.09 -6.83
CA SER A 455 1.62 12.86 -7.69
C SER A 455 2.09 14.14 -8.35
N LYS A 456 1.13 14.91 -8.88
CA LYS A 456 1.39 16.21 -9.52
C LYS A 456 1.95 17.22 -8.52
N LEU A 457 1.39 17.29 -7.32
CA LEU A 457 1.85 18.15 -6.23
C LEU A 457 3.28 17.80 -5.81
N ASP A 458 3.59 16.52 -5.61
CA ASP A 458 4.92 16.07 -5.20
C ASP A 458 5.97 16.39 -6.26
N ARG A 459 5.68 16.11 -7.54
CA ARG A 459 6.58 16.45 -8.66
C ARG A 459 6.83 17.96 -8.78
N ILE A 460 5.77 18.77 -8.75
CA ILE A 460 5.92 20.24 -8.85
C ILE A 460 6.73 20.78 -7.68
N LEU A 461 6.50 20.27 -6.46
CA LEU A 461 7.28 20.67 -5.29
C LEU A 461 8.75 20.31 -5.41
N GLU A 462 9.07 19.12 -5.91
CA GLU A 462 10.45 18.72 -6.16
C GLU A 462 11.15 19.66 -7.14
N GLU A 463 10.50 19.95 -8.28
CA GLU A 463 11.00 20.87 -9.30
C GLU A 463 11.21 22.30 -8.73
N LEU A 464 10.25 22.82 -7.96
CA LEU A 464 10.36 24.15 -7.33
C LEU A 464 11.42 24.21 -6.23
N ASN A 465 11.57 23.18 -5.42
CA ASN A 465 12.61 23.12 -4.39
C ASN A 465 14.01 23.06 -5.04
N ALA A 466 14.18 22.25 -6.09
CA ALA A 466 15.44 22.19 -6.84
C ALA A 466 15.80 23.56 -7.43
N ALA A 467 14.84 24.24 -8.06
CA ALA A 467 15.03 25.59 -8.58
C ALA A 467 15.37 26.62 -7.48
N THR A 468 14.84 26.43 -6.26
CA THR A 468 15.18 27.28 -5.10
C THR A 468 16.65 27.09 -4.70
N MET A 469 17.11 25.85 -4.60
CA MET A 469 18.51 25.54 -4.25
C MET A 469 19.49 26.10 -5.28
N GLU A 470 19.17 26.01 -6.58
CA GLU A 470 19.99 26.62 -7.64
C GLU A 470 20.06 28.15 -7.53
N ARG A 471 18.95 28.81 -7.17
CA ARG A 471 18.91 30.27 -6.98
C ARG A 471 19.73 30.70 -5.77
N GLU A 472 19.66 29.97 -4.67
CA GLU A 472 20.47 30.21 -3.46
C GLU A 472 21.97 29.99 -3.72
N GLN A 473 22.35 28.97 -4.49
CA GLN A 473 23.74 28.77 -4.89
C GLN A 473 24.27 29.92 -5.75
N ARG A 474 23.44 30.49 -6.64
CA ARG A 474 23.80 31.65 -7.47
C ARG A 474 23.88 32.96 -6.67
N SER A 475 23.07 33.13 -5.63
CA SER A 475 23.10 34.36 -4.81
C SER A 475 24.33 34.45 -3.90
N VAL A 476 24.93 33.31 -3.53
CA VAL A 476 26.12 33.24 -2.66
C VAL A 476 27.44 33.52 -3.42
N HIS A 477 27.42 33.72 -4.75
CA HIS A 477 28.61 34.03 -5.56
C HIS A 477 28.84 35.52 -5.88
N HIS A 478 28.11 36.44 -5.24
CA HIS A 478 28.34 37.89 -5.35
C HIS A 478 28.78 38.56 -4.04
N ILE A 479 29.64 37.89 -3.27
CA ILE A 479 30.38 38.51 -2.17
C ILE A 479 31.87 38.37 -2.47
N TYR A 480 32.35 39.16 -3.43
CA TYR A 480 33.68 39.79 -3.49
C TYR A 480 33.72 40.62 -4.76
N ASN A 481 33.52 41.93 -4.61
CA ASN A 481 34.12 42.97 -5.44
C ASN A 481 34.66 44.04 -4.49
#